data_AF-A0AAX3BFE8-F1
#
_entry.id   AF-A0AAX3BFE8-F1
#
_cell.length_a   1.000
_cell.length_b   1.000
_cell.length_c   1.000
_cell.angle_alpha   90.00
_cell.angle_beta   90.00
_cell.angle_gamma   90.00
#
_symmetry.space_group_name_H-M   'P 1'
#
loop_
_entity.id
_entity.type
_entity.pdbx_description
1 polymer ?
#
loop_
_entity_poly.entity_id
_entity_poly.type
_entity_poly.pdbx_seq_one_letter_code
_entity_poly.pdbx_strand_id
1 'polypeptide(L)'
;MSLQTFEKKPLGGINIRELAKILKEEGQKAADELLARQLATVKPMGIKLPDDHVVLLLGGSNGILRAVAIQLLFGEKIPVYAVHYDRESMQIGHYHVQAFKREAAKAGHGATP
;
A
#
# COMPACT_ATOMS: atom_id res chain seq x y z
N MET A 1 10.89 -18.69 -32.84
CA MET A 1 10.56 -17.85 -31.67
C MET A 1 11.80 -17.03 -31.32
N SER A 2 11.69 -15.70 -31.21
CA SER A 2 12.79 -14.85 -30.75
C SER A 2 12.60 -14.50 -29.27
N LEU A 3 13.68 -14.53 -28.49
CA LEU A 3 13.67 -14.09 -27.10
C LEU A 3 13.70 -12.56 -27.07
N GLN A 4 12.66 -11.93 -26.53
CA GLN A 4 12.68 -10.50 -26.25
C GLN A 4 13.34 -10.25 -24.89
N THR A 5 14.42 -9.48 -24.88
CA THR A 5 15.08 -9.03 -23.65
C THR A 5 14.70 -7.60 -23.35
N PHE A 6 14.29 -7.33 -22.10
CA PHE A 6 14.00 -5.98 -21.61
C PHE A 6 15.09 -5.54 -20.65
N GLU A 7 15.67 -4.37 -20.91
CA GLU A 7 16.57 -3.73 -19.96
C GLU A 7 15.76 -2.93 -18.94
N LYS A 8 15.84 -3.31 -17.67
CA LYS A 8 15.26 -2.52 -16.59
C LYS A 8 16.12 -1.29 -16.35
N LYS A 9 15.70 -0.15 -16.91
CA LYS A 9 16.35 1.14 -16.63
C LYS A 9 16.24 1.52 -15.15
N PRO A 10 17.27 2.14 -14.55
CA PRO A 10 17.19 2.70 -13.21
C PRO A 10 15.97 3.63 -13.10
N LEU A 11 15.16 3.46 -12.06
CA LEU A 11 13.92 4.23 -11.83
C LEU A 11 12.95 4.23 -13.03
N GLY A 12 12.96 3.18 -13.86
CA GLY A 12 12.14 3.13 -15.07
C GLY A 12 12.57 4.10 -16.17
N GLY A 13 13.76 4.69 -16.06
CA GLY A 13 14.29 5.69 -17.00
C GLY A 13 13.97 7.14 -16.63
N ILE A 14 13.33 7.39 -15.49
CA ILE A 14 12.99 8.74 -15.01
C ILE A 14 14.18 9.40 -14.30
N ASN A 15 14.33 10.72 -14.47
CA ASN A 15 15.30 11.50 -13.72
C ASN A 15 14.90 11.61 -12.24
N ILE A 16 15.84 11.43 -11.32
CA ILE A 16 15.57 11.45 -9.88
C ILE A 16 14.91 12.74 -9.37
N ARG A 17 15.26 13.91 -9.94
CA ARG A 17 14.67 15.21 -9.56
C ARG A 17 13.22 15.32 -10.03
N GLU A 18 12.96 14.78 -11.22
CA GLU A 18 11.63 14.72 -11.80
C GLU A 18 10.74 13.77 -11.00
N LEU A 19 11.26 12.59 -10.62
CA LEU A 19 10.56 11.66 -9.74
C LEU A 19 10.13 12.32 -8.43
N ALA A 20 11.05 13.02 -7.76
CA ALA A 20 10.75 13.71 -6.50
C ALA A 20 9.68 14.79 -6.68
N LYS A 21 9.71 15.52 -7.81
CA LYS A 21 8.69 16.51 -8.15
C LYS A 21 7.32 15.85 -8.35
N ILE A 22 7.23 14.82 -9.19
CA ILE A 22 5.99 14.08 -9.47
C ILE A 22 5.41 13.50 -8.19
N LEU A 23 6.24 12.85 -7.37
CA LEU A 23 5.79 12.28 -6.09
C LEU A 23 5.21 13.34 -5.15
N LYS A 24 5.85 14.52 -5.07
CA LYS A 24 5.35 15.63 -4.26
C LYS A 24 4.03 16.19 -4.77
N GLU A 25 3.88 16.32 -6.08
CA GLU A 25 2.71 16.97 -6.71
C GLU A 25 1.50 16.01 -6.82
N GLU A 26 1.76 14.74 -7.12
CA GLU A 26 0.72 13.78 -7.51
C GLU A 26 0.64 12.54 -6.61
N GLY A 27 1.67 12.29 -5.78
CA GLY A 27 1.81 11.03 -5.05
C GLY A 27 0.64 10.71 -4.13
N GLN A 28 0.16 11.70 -3.36
CA GLN A 28 -0.99 11.50 -2.47
C GLN A 28 -2.27 11.22 -3.26
N LYS A 29 -2.54 12.00 -4.31
CA LYS A 29 -3.73 11.84 -5.15
C LYS A 29 -3.75 10.46 -5.81
N ALA A 30 -2.63 10.05 -6.40
CA ALA A 30 -2.51 8.74 -7.04
C ALA A 30 -2.70 7.59 -6.03
N ALA A 31 -2.15 7.72 -4.82
CA ALA A 31 -2.32 6.75 -3.75
C ALA A 31 -3.79 6.60 -3.31
N ASP A 32 -4.49 7.72 -3.19
CA ASP A 32 -5.89 7.77 -2.78
C ASP A 32 -6.81 7.14 -3.83
N GLU A 33 -6.62 7.51 -5.09
CA GLU A 33 -7.38 6.94 -6.22
C GLU A 33 -7.16 5.43 -6.35
N LEU A 34 -5.92 4.98 -6.20
CA LEU A 34 -5.61 3.55 -6.24
C LEU A 34 -6.28 2.80 -5.09
N LEU A 35 -6.19 3.32 -3.86
CA LEU A 35 -6.82 2.70 -2.70
C LEU A 35 -8.34 2.63 -2.87
N ALA A 36 -8.98 3.73 -3.29
CA ALA A 36 -10.42 3.77 -3.52
C ALA A 36 -10.88 2.71 -4.54
N ARG A 37 -10.16 2.56 -5.66
CA ARG A 37 -10.45 1.52 -6.66
C ARG A 37 -10.33 0.11 -6.09
N GLN A 38 -9.32 -0.13 -5.25
CA GLN A 38 -9.12 -1.44 -4.64
C GLN A 38 -10.20 -1.74 -3.61
N LEU A 39 -10.49 -0.81 -2.70
CA LEU A 39 -11.55 -0.95 -1.70
C LEU A 39 -12.91 -1.25 -2.33
N ALA A 40 -13.23 -0.66 -3.48
CA ALA A 40 -14.46 -0.94 -4.22
C ALA A 40 -14.59 -2.42 -4.68
N THR A 41 -13.47 -3.15 -4.76
CA THR A 41 -13.44 -4.57 -5.17
C THR A 41 -13.27 -5.54 -4.02
N VAL A 42 -12.94 -5.05 -2.82
CA VAL A 42 -12.67 -5.88 -1.65
C VAL A 42 -13.97 -6.55 -1.19
N LYS A 43 -13.89 -7.86 -0.99
CA LYS A 43 -14.95 -8.68 -0.39
C LYS A 43 -14.30 -9.65 0.59
N PRO A 44 -14.96 -10.00 1.71
CA PRO A 44 -14.46 -11.03 2.61
C PRO A 44 -14.24 -12.35 1.86
N MET A 45 -13.13 -13.01 2.14
CA MET A 45 -12.75 -14.33 1.62
C MET A 45 -12.97 -15.42 2.68
N GLY A 46 -13.33 -15.06 3.92
CA GLY A 46 -13.66 -16.00 4.98
C GLY A 46 -12.45 -16.48 5.76
N ILE A 47 -11.42 -15.64 5.87
CA ILE A 47 -10.25 -15.96 6.69
C ILE A 47 -10.67 -15.93 8.16
N LYS A 48 -10.36 -17.00 8.90
CA LYS A 48 -10.59 -17.11 10.34
C LYS A 48 -9.26 -17.24 11.04
N LEU A 49 -9.02 -16.35 11.99
CA LEU A 49 -7.88 -16.41 12.90
C LEU A 49 -8.43 -16.38 14.34
N PRO A 50 -7.68 -16.91 15.33
CA PRO A 50 -8.09 -16.91 16.74
C PRO A 50 -8.40 -15.50 17.25
N ASP A 51 -9.34 -15.33 18.18
CA ASP A 51 -9.81 -13.98 18.59
C ASP A 51 -8.71 -13.08 19.20
N ASP A 52 -7.60 -13.66 19.67
CA ASP A 52 -6.45 -12.99 20.28
C ASP A 52 -5.28 -12.71 19.32
N HIS A 53 -5.47 -12.97 18.01
CA HIS A 53 -4.41 -12.78 17.03
C HIS A 53 -4.20 -11.30 16.64
N VAL A 54 -2.98 -11.02 16.19
CA VAL A 54 -2.64 -9.82 15.41
C VAL A 54 -1.75 -10.23 14.25
N VAL A 55 -1.86 -9.54 13.11
CA VAL A 55 -0.98 -9.79 11.96
C VAL A 55 0.11 -8.73 11.89
N LEU A 56 1.38 -9.16 11.95
CA LEU A 56 2.53 -8.31 11.68
C LEU A 56 3.01 -8.51 10.24
N LEU A 57 3.05 -7.43 9.47
CA LEU A 57 3.61 -7.39 8.13
C LEU A 57 4.94 -6.64 8.13
N LEU A 58 6.01 -7.32 7.72
CA LEU A 58 7.30 -6.70 7.41
C LEU A 58 7.23 -6.17 5.97
N GLY A 59 6.61 -5.00 5.81
CA GLY A 59 6.26 -4.36 4.55
C GLY A 59 4.85 -3.77 4.62
N GLY A 60 4.13 -3.77 3.50
CA GLY A 60 2.72 -3.37 3.44
C GLY A 60 2.47 -2.00 2.80
N SER A 61 3.51 -1.20 2.54
CA SER A 61 3.37 0.08 1.86
C SER A 61 3.21 -0.03 0.34
N ASN A 62 3.59 -1.14 -0.28
CA ASN A 62 3.41 -1.36 -1.71
C ASN A 62 3.35 -2.86 -2.09
N GLY A 63 3.02 -3.14 -3.35
CA GLY A 63 3.07 -4.48 -3.95
C GLY A 63 2.12 -5.47 -3.29
N ILE A 64 2.57 -6.72 -3.16
CA ILE A 64 1.72 -7.82 -2.70
C ILE A 64 1.32 -7.68 -1.22
N LEU A 65 2.25 -7.26 -0.34
CA LEU A 65 1.94 -7.07 1.08
C LEU A 65 0.95 -5.93 1.30
N ARG A 66 0.95 -4.92 0.42
CA ARG A 66 -0.09 -3.89 0.43
C ARG A 66 -1.47 -4.48 0.13
N ALA A 67 -1.58 -5.33 -0.89
CA ALA A 67 -2.84 -6.00 -1.21
C ALA A 67 -3.32 -6.90 -0.07
N VAL A 68 -2.41 -7.64 0.58
CA VAL A 68 -2.72 -8.44 1.77
C VAL A 68 -3.21 -7.57 2.91
N ALA A 69 -2.55 -6.43 3.18
CA ALA A 69 -2.98 -5.49 4.21
C ALA A 69 -4.40 -4.96 3.94
N ILE A 70 -4.74 -4.65 2.68
CA ILE A 70 -6.10 -4.21 2.30
C ILE A 70 -7.11 -5.31 2.61
N GLN A 71 -6.85 -6.53 2.17
CA GLN A 71 -7.78 -7.64 2.33
C GLN A 71 -8.00 -7.95 3.81
N LEU A 72 -6.93 -8.06 4.59
CA LEU A 72 -7.03 -8.34 6.02
C LEU A 72 -7.76 -7.22 6.77
N LEU A 73 -7.34 -5.96 6.56
CA LEU A 73 -7.87 -4.85 7.33
C LEU A 73 -9.31 -4.49 6.94
N PHE A 74 -9.61 -4.39 5.64
CA PHE A 74 -10.91 -3.90 5.17
C PHE A 74 -11.87 -5.02 4.75
N GLY A 75 -11.35 -6.15 4.26
CA GLY A 75 -12.16 -7.30 3.87
C GLY A 75 -12.51 -8.20 5.06
N GLU A 76 -11.50 -8.63 5.79
CA GLU A 76 -11.66 -9.56 6.92
C GLU A 76 -11.84 -8.86 8.27
N LYS A 77 -11.57 -7.54 8.37
CA LYS A 77 -11.60 -6.75 9.61
C LYS A 77 -10.61 -7.25 10.67
N ILE A 78 -9.48 -7.77 10.20
CA ILE A 78 -8.39 -8.29 11.03
C ILE A 78 -7.40 -7.15 11.35
N PRO A 79 -6.97 -6.98 12.62
CA PRO A 79 -5.93 -6.04 12.98
C PRO A 79 -4.59 -6.35 12.30
N VAL A 80 -4.01 -5.33 11.66
CA VAL A 80 -2.72 -5.42 10.96
C VAL A 80 -1.76 -4.35 11.47
N TYR A 81 -0.59 -4.78 11.91
CA TYR A 81 0.58 -3.94 12.16
C TYR A 81 1.54 -4.07 10.99
N ALA A 82 1.92 -2.97 10.37
CA ALA A 82 2.77 -2.98 9.18
C ALA A 82 4.01 -2.10 9.41
N VAL A 83 5.18 -2.66 9.13
CA VAL A 83 6.46 -1.95 9.18
C VAL A 83 6.88 -1.63 7.76
N HIS A 84 7.13 -0.37 7.44
CA HIS A 84 7.56 0.02 6.10
C HIS A 84 8.74 0.99 6.15
N TYR A 85 9.54 1.01 5.09
CA TYR A 85 10.70 1.87 4.94
C TYR A 85 10.63 2.60 3.61
N ASP A 86 9.92 3.74 3.63
CA ASP A 86 9.69 4.56 2.44
C ASP A 86 10.14 5.99 2.68
N ARG A 87 10.98 6.49 1.77
CA ARG A 87 11.30 7.91 1.66
C ARG A 87 10.24 8.61 0.84
N GLU A 88 9.62 9.63 1.41
CA GLU A 88 8.55 10.41 0.78
C GLU A 88 8.92 10.88 -0.64
N SER A 89 10.14 11.40 -0.83
CA SER A 89 10.61 11.95 -2.11
C SER A 89 11.02 10.92 -3.17
N MET A 90 11.02 9.63 -2.85
CA MET A 90 11.57 8.58 -3.73
C MET A 90 10.65 7.37 -3.88
N GLN A 91 9.74 7.14 -2.94
CA GLN A 91 8.96 5.92 -2.86
C GLN A 91 7.48 6.24 -2.63
N ILE A 92 6.65 5.83 -3.60
CA ILE A 92 5.19 5.97 -3.53
C ILE A 92 4.57 5.28 -2.31
N GLY A 93 5.27 4.30 -1.72
CA GLY A 93 4.82 3.60 -0.52
C GLY A 93 4.52 4.53 0.65
N HIS A 94 5.22 5.67 0.77
CA HIS A 94 4.91 6.68 1.78
C HIS A 94 3.46 7.16 1.67
N TYR A 95 3.05 7.60 0.47
CA TYR A 95 1.72 8.13 0.23
C TYR A 95 0.64 7.06 0.29
N HIS A 96 0.95 5.83 -0.13
CA HIS A 96 0.05 4.69 0.10
C HIS A 96 -0.26 4.53 1.59
N VAL A 97 0.75 4.53 2.46
CA VAL A 97 0.53 4.37 3.91
C VAL A 97 -0.30 5.51 4.49
N GLN A 98 -0.10 6.74 4.04
CA GLN A 98 -0.94 7.87 4.46
C GLN A 98 -2.41 7.66 4.06
N ALA A 99 -2.66 7.21 2.82
CA ALA A 99 -4.00 6.87 2.36
C ALA A 99 -4.63 5.76 3.22
N PHE A 100 -3.89 4.69 3.52
CA PHE A 100 -4.34 3.61 4.40
C PHE A 100 -4.72 4.11 5.78
N LYS A 101 -3.82 4.83 6.45
CA LYS A 101 -4.05 5.31 7.82
C LYS A 101 -5.32 6.13 7.90
N ARG A 102 -5.55 6.98 6.90
CA ARG A 102 -6.75 7.81 6.82
C ARG A 102 -8.01 6.97 6.59
N GLU A 103 -8.00 6.01 5.67
CA GLU A 103 -9.18 5.14 5.44
C GLU A 103 -9.42 4.17 6.61
N ALA A 104 -8.37 3.65 7.23
CA ALA A 104 -8.45 2.82 8.43
C ALA A 104 -9.08 3.60 9.60
N ALA A 105 -8.66 4.86 9.81
CA ALA A 105 -9.25 5.72 10.82
C ALA A 105 -10.75 5.96 10.59
N LYS A 106 -11.18 6.20 9.35
CA LYS A 106 -12.60 6.33 8.99
C LYS A 106 -13.40 5.05 9.24
N ALA A 107 -12.79 3.89 9.01
CA ALA A 107 -13.39 2.58 9.25
C ALA A 107 -13.40 2.16 10.74
N GLY A 108 -12.86 3.00 11.64
CA GLY A 108 -12.75 2.68 13.07
C GLY A 108 -11.57 1.78 13.43
N HIS A 109 -10.66 1.51 12.49
CA HIS A 109 -9.44 0.72 12.69
C HIS A 109 -8.25 1.57 13.15
N GLY A 110 -8.50 2.62 13.95
CA GLY A 110 -7.44 3.48 14.47
C GLY A 110 -6.53 2.70 15.43
N ALA A 111 -5.21 2.90 15.29
CA ALA A 111 -4.27 2.52 16.33
C ALA A 111 -4.68 3.25 17.62
N THR A 112 -5.29 2.53 18.55
CA THR A 112 -5.27 2.93 19.96
C THR A 112 -3.82 2.69 20.39
N PRO A 113 -3.17 3.66 21.04
CA PRO A 113 -1.75 3.58 21.40
C PRO A 113 -1.39 2.27 22.11
#